data_AF-A0A060C416-F1
#
_entry.id   AF-A0A060C416-F1
#
_cell.length_a   1.000
_cell.length_b   1.000
_cell.length_c   1.000
_cell.angle_alpha   90.00
_cell.angle_beta   90.00
_cell.angle_gamma   90.00
#
_symmetry.space_group_name_H-M   'P 1'
#
loop_
_entity.id
_entity.type
_entity.pdbx_description
1 polymer ?
#
loop_
_entity_poly.entity_id
_entity_poly.type
_entity_poly.pdbx_seq_one_letter_code
_entity_poly.pdbx_strand_id
1 'polypeptide(L)'
;MSMTDALEYIPESIEGRKEICNNLNELLFAVEKMADDSTNLWYQITDEGTRPLNYMEASGSLMILNSIAKSIRMGYIDENYWLPILKKGWENALINFIP
;
A
#
# COMPACT_ATOMS: atom_id res chain seq x y z
N MET A 1 3.89 4.99 3.49
CA MET A 1 4.59 6.11 2.83
C MET A 1 5.84 6.54 3.60
N SER A 2 5.73 6.91 4.88
CA SER A 2 6.92 7.32 5.66
C SER A 2 8.03 6.27 5.73
N MET A 3 7.70 5.00 5.97
CA MET A 3 8.69 3.91 6.02
C MET A 3 9.46 3.77 4.69
N THR A 4 8.74 3.77 3.57
CA THR A 4 9.35 3.69 2.23
C THR A 4 10.22 4.89 1.93
N ASP A 5 9.80 6.09 2.34
CA ASP A 5 10.54 7.33 2.08
C ASP A 5 11.79 7.44 2.94
N ALA A 6 11.68 7.11 4.24
CA ALA A 6 12.80 7.12 5.16
C ALA A 6 13.89 6.12 4.74
N LEU A 7 13.51 4.94 4.25
CA LEU A 7 14.45 3.94 3.75
C LEU A 7 15.35 4.47 2.60
N GLU A 8 15.01 5.51 1.86
CA GLU A 8 15.96 6.06 0.86
C GLU A 8 17.16 6.78 1.51
N TYR A 9 17.01 7.27 2.74
CA TYR A 9 18.01 8.07 3.44
C TYR A 9 18.76 7.32 4.55
N ILE A 10 18.30 6.12 4.88
CA ILE A 10 18.89 5.25 5.91
C ILE A 10 20.02 4.43 5.26
N PRO A 11 21.29 4.51 5.73
CA PRO A 11 22.38 3.71 5.16
C PRO A 11 22.11 2.20 5.19
N GLU A 12 22.58 1.47 4.18
CA GLU A 12 22.41 0.01 4.12
C GLU A 12 23.15 -0.74 5.23
N SER A 13 24.19 -0.14 5.80
CA SER A 13 25.03 -0.75 6.83
C SER A 13 24.40 -0.76 8.23
N ILE A 14 23.30 -0.03 8.46
CA ILE A 14 22.69 0.03 9.79
C ILE A 14 21.59 -1.01 9.96
N GLU A 15 21.65 -1.75 11.07
CA GLU A 15 20.75 -2.86 11.38
C GLU A 15 19.27 -2.45 11.37
N GLY A 16 18.95 -1.26 11.89
CA GLY A 16 17.58 -0.73 11.94
C GLY A 16 16.92 -0.57 10.56
N ARG A 17 17.69 -0.52 9.47
CA ARG A 17 17.14 -0.54 8.10
C ARG A 17 16.34 -1.82 7.84
N LYS A 18 16.89 -2.96 8.25
CA LYS A 18 16.27 -4.27 8.02
C LYS A 18 14.96 -4.39 8.82
N GLU A 19 14.96 -3.87 10.04
CA GLU A 19 13.76 -3.82 10.88
C GLU A 19 12.64 -2.99 10.22
N ILE A 20 12.97 -1.82 9.67
CA ILE A 20 11.99 -1.00 8.95
C ILE A 20 11.48 -1.70 7.69
N CYS A 21 12.34 -2.38 6.93
CA CYS A 21 11.89 -3.18 5.78
C CYS A 21 10.92 -4.30 6.19
N ASN A 22 11.21 -5.01 7.29
CA ASN A 22 10.32 -6.05 7.80
C ASN A 22 8.97 -5.47 8.24
N ASN A 23 8.99 -4.38 9.02
CA ASN A 23 7.77 -3.69 9.49
C ASN A 23 6.94 -3.16 8.32
N LEU A 24 7.60 -2.65 7.27
CA LEU A 24 6.94 -2.23 6.03
C LEU A 24 6.23 -3.42 5.36
N ASN A 25 6.92 -4.56 5.22
CA ASN A 25 6.33 -5.74 4.58
C ASN A 25 5.13 -6.27 5.39
N GLU A 26 5.27 -6.37 6.72
CA GLU A 26 4.18 -6.77 7.63
C GLU A 26 2.99 -5.81 7.55
N LEU A 27 3.23 -4.50 7.53
CA LEU A 27 2.19 -3.50 7.40
C LEU A 27 1.48 -3.61 6.05
N LEU A 28 2.22 -3.79 4.95
CA LEU A 28 1.64 -3.94 3.62
C LEU A 28 0.72 -5.17 3.55
N PHE A 29 1.14 -6.32 4.09
CA PHE A 29 0.27 -7.51 4.19
C PHE A 29 -0.94 -7.27 5.10
N ALA A 30 -0.80 -6.51 6.17
CA ALA A 30 -1.92 -6.21 7.06
C ALA A 30 -2.97 -5.32 6.36
N VAL A 31 -2.54 -4.30 5.63
CA VAL A 31 -3.48 -3.42 4.90
C VAL A 31 -4.06 -4.11 3.68
N GLU A 32 -3.31 -4.97 2.99
CA GLU A 32 -3.82 -5.78 1.87
C GLU A 32 -5.05 -6.60 2.30
N LYS A 33 -5.03 -7.21 3.48
CA LYS A 33 -6.17 -7.97 4.02
C LYS A 33 -7.44 -7.13 4.24
N MET A 34 -7.30 -5.81 4.29
CA MET A 34 -8.40 -4.86 4.47
C MET A 34 -8.79 -4.18 3.14
N ALA A 35 -8.13 -4.53 2.04
CA ALA A 35 -8.49 -4.01 0.73
C ALA A 35 -9.83 -4.61 0.29
N ASP A 36 -10.60 -3.83 -0.45
CA ASP A 36 -11.79 -4.32 -1.11
C ASP A 36 -11.41 -5.30 -2.23
N ASP A 37 -11.91 -6.52 -2.17
CA ASP A 37 -11.58 -7.61 -3.11
C ASP A 37 -11.94 -7.28 -4.57
N SER A 38 -12.88 -6.37 -4.82
CA SER A 38 -13.27 -6.02 -6.19
C SER A 38 -12.32 -4.98 -6.81
N THR A 39 -11.78 -4.08 -6.00
CA THR A 39 -11.04 -2.91 -6.48
C THR A 39 -9.56 -2.87 -6.11
N ASN A 40 -9.13 -3.59 -5.07
CA ASN A 40 -7.84 -3.39 -4.38
C ASN A 40 -7.64 -1.93 -3.92
N LEU A 41 -8.72 -1.31 -3.43
CA LEU A 41 -8.74 0.01 -2.80
C LEU A 41 -9.22 -0.12 -1.36
N TRP A 42 -9.18 0.97 -0.60
CA TRP A 42 -9.51 0.98 0.82
C TRP A 42 -10.67 1.92 1.14
N TYR A 43 -11.55 1.44 2.00
CA TYR A 43 -12.57 2.26 2.62
C TYR A 43 -11.97 3.18 3.70
N GLN A 44 -12.65 4.29 3.98
CA GLN A 44 -12.26 5.25 5.02
C GLN A 44 -12.04 4.58 6.39
N ILE A 45 -12.96 3.68 6.78
CA ILE A 45 -12.73 2.73 7.87
C ILE A 45 -12.40 1.38 7.23
N THR A 46 -11.12 1.03 7.23
CA THR A 46 -10.56 -0.03 6.36
C THR A 46 -11.13 -1.42 6.63
N ASP A 47 -11.48 -1.74 7.87
CA ASP A 47 -12.00 -3.04 8.30
C ASP A 47 -13.54 -3.11 8.34
N GLU A 48 -14.23 -2.02 7.95
CA GLU A 48 -15.68 -1.91 8.04
C GLU A 48 -16.32 -1.56 6.68
N GLY A 49 -15.87 -2.16 5.58
CA GLY A 49 -16.33 -1.83 4.21
C GLY A 49 -17.85 -1.95 3.99
N THR A 50 -18.55 -2.77 4.78
CA THR A 50 -20.02 -2.93 4.69
C THR A 50 -20.79 -1.99 5.60
N ARG A 51 -20.12 -1.19 6.43
CA ARG A 51 -20.77 -0.26 7.35
C ARG A 51 -21.48 0.85 6.57
N PRO A 52 -22.76 1.13 6.89
CA PRO A 52 -23.47 2.25 6.29
C PRO A 52 -22.68 3.56 6.45
N LEU A 53 -22.65 4.37 5.38
CA LEU A 53 -21.94 5.65 5.28
C LEU A 53 -20.40 5.56 5.22
N ASN A 54 -19.81 4.36 5.29
CA ASN A 54 -18.43 4.19 4.87
C ASN A 54 -18.33 4.40 3.34
N TYR A 55 -17.16 4.77 2.87
CA TYR A 55 -16.95 5.10 1.46
C TYR A 55 -15.54 4.73 1.02
N MET A 56 -15.40 4.44 -0.27
CA MET A 56 -14.10 4.19 -0.89
C MET A 56 -13.29 5.48 -0.87
N GLU A 57 -12.15 5.47 -0.19
CA GLU A 57 -11.40 6.69 0.14
C GLU A 57 -10.14 6.82 -0.73
N ALA A 58 -9.95 8.02 -1.29
CA ALA A 58 -8.94 8.23 -2.33
C ALA A 58 -7.52 8.39 -1.77
N SER A 59 -7.32 9.25 -0.76
CA SER A 59 -5.98 9.66 -0.33
C SER A 59 -5.20 8.52 0.33
N GLY A 60 -5.84 7.79 1.24
CA GLY A 60 -5.32 6.59 1.89
C GLY A 60 -5.06 5.47 0.90
N SER A 61 -6.00 5.21 -0.02
CA SER A 61 -5.77 4.23 -1.09
C SER A 61 -4.54 4.56 -1.93
N LEU A 62 -4.44 5.82 -2.40
CA LEU A 62 -3.30 6.26 -3.20
C LEU A 62 -1.99 6.28 -2.40
N MET A 63 -2.02 6.58 -1.11
CA MET A 63 -0.84 6.49 -0.24
C MET A 63 -0.34 5.04 -0.08
N ILE A 64 -1.26 4.07 0.04
CA ILE A 64 -0.91 2.65 0.11
C ILE A 64 -0.34 2.19 -1.24
N LEU A 65 -1.04 2.47 -2.34
CA LEU A 65 -0.58 2.12 -3.69
C LEU A 65 0.78 2.76 -4.02
N ASN A 66 1.00 4.01 -3.63
CA ASN A 66 2.30 4.67 -3.78
C ASN A 66 3.40 3.95 -2.97
N SER A 67 3.09 3.55 -1.74
CA SER A 67 4.02 2.81 -0.89
C SER A 67 4.39 1.47 -1.52
N ILE A 68 3.43 0.75 -2.09
CA ILE A 68 3.67 -0.51 -2.82
C ILE A 68 4.55 -0.25 -4.05
N ALA A 69 4.18 0.72 -4.90
CA ALA A 69 4.93 1.06 -6.11
C ALA A 69 6.38 1.43 -5.83
N LYS A 70 6.60 2.28 -4.80
CA LYS A 70 7.93 2.66 -4.36
C LYS A 70 8.71 1.47 -3.81
N SER A 71 8.08 0.61 -3.01
CA SER A 71 8.73 -0.58 -2.45
C SER A 71 9.14 -1.59 -3.53
N ILE A 72 8.32 -1.79 -4.56
CA ILE A 72 8.69 -2.62 -5.72
C ILE A 72 9.89 -2.00 -6.44
N ARG A 73 9.82 -0.71 -6.80
CA ARG A 73 10.89 0.02 -7.49
C ARG A 73 12.23 -0.05 -6.74
N MET A 74 12.20 -0.01 -5.42
CA MET A 74 13.38 -0.03 -4.56
C MET A 74 13.81 -1.45 -4.13
N GLY A 75 13.05 -2.49 -4.49
CA GLY A 75 13.35 -3.88 -4.11
C GLY A 75 13.15 -4.19 -2.62
N TYR A 76 12.25 -3.48 -1.93
CA TYR A 76 11.96 -3.70 -0.51
C TYR A 76 10.96 -4.84 -0.27
N ILE A 77 10.19 -5.21 -1.29
CA ILE A 77 9.16 -6.25 -1.23
C ILE A 77 9.19 -7.11 -2.51
N ASP A 78 8.56 -8.27 -2.48
CA ASP A 78 8.50 -9.20 -3.62
C ASP A 78 7.61 -8.65 -4.76
N GLU A 79 8.24 -8.26 -5.87
CA GLU A 79 7.55 -7.74 -7.05
C GLU A 79 6.49 -8.71 -7.59
N ASN A 80 6.75 -10.02 -7.60
CA ASN A 80 5.83 -10.99 -8.20
C ASN A 80 4.50 -11.05 -7.46
N TYR A 81 4.54 -10.89 -6.14
CA TYR A 81 3.36 -10.85 -5.30
C TYR A 81 2.63 -9.51 -5.42
N TRP A 82 3.37 -8.40 -5.34
CA TRP A 82 2.78 -7.06 -5.16
C TRP A 82 2.38 -6.35 -6.46
N LEU A 83 3.02 -6.67 -7.59
CA LEU A 83 2.75 -5.99 -8.86
C LEU A 83 1.31 -6.19 -9.39
N PRO A 84 0.72 -7.42 -9.34
CA PRO A 84 -0.68 -7.61 -9.72
C PRO A 84 -1.65 -6.80 -8.85
N ILE A 85 -1.39 -6.73 -7.54
CA ILE A 85 -2.21 -6.01 -6.57
C ILE A 85 -2.20 -4.51 -6.88
N LEU A 86 -0.99 -3.96 -7.09
CA LEU A 86 -0.77 -2.57 -7.44
C LEU A 86 -1.47 -2.19 -8.76
N LYS A 87 -1.33 -3.01 -9.81
CA LYS A 87 -1.94 -2.72 -11.12
C LYS A 87 -3.46 -2.63 -11.02
N LYS A 88 -4.09 -3.62 -10.39
CA LYS A 88 -5.54 -3.63 -10.19
C LYS A 88 -6.01 -2.44 -9.35
N GLY A 89 -5.31 -2.13 -8.26
CA GLY A 89 -5.63 -0.97 -7.42
C GLY A 89 -5.50 0.34 -8.18
N TRP A 90 -4.44 0.51 -8.97
CA TRP A 90 -4.22 1.71 -9.78
C TRP A 90 -5.29 1.90 -10.86
N GLU A 91 -5.62 0.84 -11.61
CA GLU A 91 -6.68 0.88 -12.63
C GLU A 91 -8.03 1.28 -12.02
N ASN A 92 -8.37 0.71 -10.86
CA ASN A 92 -9.60 1.08 -10.15
C ASN A 92 -9.54 2.49 -9.56
N ALA A 93 -8.38 2.95 -9.09
CA ALA A 93 -8.23 4.32 -8.58
C ALA A 93 -8.54 5.36 -9.67
N LEU A 94 -8.11 5.12 -10.92
CA LEU A 94 -8.44 5.97 -12.05
C LEU A 94 -9.95 6.03 -12.30
N ILE A 95 -10.64 4.89 -12.22
CA ILE A 95 -12.09 4.80 -12.42
C ILE A 95 -12.87 5.47 -11.28
N ASN A 96 -12.43 5.30 -10.03
CA ASN A 96 -13.19 5.73 -8.85
C ASN A 96 -12.95 7.18 -8.46
N PHE A 97 -11.76 7.72 -8.72
CA PHE A 97 -11.33 9.00 -8.13
C PHE A 97 -11.03 10.10 -9.14
N ILE A 98 -10.89 9.76 -10.43
CA ILE A 98 -10.57 10.73 -11.48
C ILE A 98 -11.79 10.90 -12.40
N PRO A 99 -12.31 12.14 -12.55
CA PRO A 99 -13.48 12.44 -13.37
C PRO A 99 -13.20 12.41 -14.88
#